data_AF-A0A9E4YMZ9-F1
#
_entry.id   AF-A0A9E4YMZ9-F1
#
_cell.length_a   1.000
_cell.length_b   1.000
_cell.length_c   1.000
_cell.angle_alpha   90.00
_cell.angle_beta   90.00
_cell.angle_gamma   90.00
#
_symmetry.space_group_name_H-M   'P 1'
#
loop_
_entity.id
_entity.type
_entity.pdbx_description
1 polymer ?
#
loop_
_entity_poly.entity_id
_entity_poly.type
_entity_poly.pdbx_seq_one_letter_code
_entity_poly.pdbx_strand_id
1 'polypeptide(L)' 'FVPSAYMRVVDRAIQVWGAAGVSGDLPLAGMYQGARTLRIADGPDEVHRILIAKNILKRYHDGMGWDFGN' A
#
# COMPACT_ATOMS: atom_id res chain seq x y z
N PHE A 1 -2.49 -2.32 -3.43
CA PHE A 1 -3.08 -1.23 -2.62
C PHE A 1 -2.17 -0.01 -2.62
N VAL A 2 -2.77 1.17 -2.85
CA VAL A 2 -2.10 2.46 -3.06
C VAL A 2 -1.11 2.84 -1.93
N PRO A 3 -1.42 2.62 -0.63
CA PRO A 3 -0.47 2.93 0.46
C PRO A 3 0.83 2.13 0.40
N SER A 4 0.76 0.84 0.01
CA SER A 4 1.94 -0.02 -0.12
C SER A 4 2.83 0.38 -1.29
N ALA A 5 2.26 0.96 -2.36
CA ALA A 5 3.01 1.46 -3.49
C ALA A 5 3.68 2.79 -3.14
N TYR A 6 2.94 3.68 -2.46
CA TYR A 6 3.45 4.95 -1.97
C TYR A 6 4.67 4.76 -1.05
N MET A 7 4.57 3.89 -0.04
CA MET A 7 5.70 3.58 0.85
C MET A 7 6.93 3.08 0.09
N ARG A 8 6.75 2.18 -0.89
CA ARG A 8 7.85 1.64 -1.71
C ARG A 8 8.56 2.69 -2.56
N VAL A 9 7.80 3.65 -3.11
CA VAL A 9 8.39 4.74 -3.92
C VAL A 9 9.19 5.69 -3.03
N VAL A 10 8.62 6.08 -1.88
CA VAL A 10 9.29 6.99 -0.93
C VAL A 10 10.56 6.34 -0.36
N ASP A 11 10.50 5.06 0.02
CA ASP A 11 11.65 4.31 0.53
C ASP A 11 12.82 4.26 -0.47
N ARG A 12 12.51 3.99 -1.75
CA ARG A 12 13.52 4.03 -2.82
C ARG A 12 14.11 5.42 -3.02
N ALA A 13 13.29 6.47 -2.91
CA ALA A 13 13.79 7.84 -2.98
C ALA A 13 14.73 8.15 -1.80
N ILE A 14 14.37 7.77 -0.57
CA ILE A 14 15.26 7.92 0.60
C ILE A 14 16.60 7.22 0.35
N GLN A 15 16.57 6.00 -0.16
CA GLN A 15 17.78 5.22 -0.43
C GLN A 15 18.72 5.91 -1.43
N VAL A 16 18.19 6.57 -2.46
CA VAL A 16 18.98 7.33 -3.44
C VAL A 16 19.61 8.58 -2.82
N TRP A 17 18.90 9.25 -1.91
CA TRP A 17 19.37 10.48 -1.26
C TRP A 17 20.21 10.24 0.01
N GLY A 18 20.32 9.01 0.48
CA GLY A 18 21.13 8.64 1.64
C GLY A 18 20.71 9.39 2.91
N ALA A 19 21.69 9.95 3.65
CA ALA A 19 21.42 10.66 4.90
C ALA A 19 20.50 11.88 4.73
N ALA A 20 20.57 12.57 3.58
CA ALA A 20 19.65 13.68 3.26
C ALA A 20 18.20 13.20 3.09
N GLY A 21 17.99 11.94 2.70
CA GLY A 21 16.65 11.36 2.56
C GLY A 21 15.92 11.16 3.90
N VAL A 22 16.66 11.10 5.01
CA VAL A 22 16.10 11.00 6.37
C VAL A 22 16.26 12.28 7.19
N SER A 23 16.81 13.35 6.60
CA SER A 23 16.92 14.66 7.24
C SER A 23 15.62 15.45 7.12
N GLY A 24 15.59 16.64 7.73
CA GLY A 24 14.51 17.61 7.55
C GLY A 24 14.63 18.45 6.29
N ASP A 25 15.69 18.28 5.50
CA ASP A 25 16.00 19.14 4.34
C ASP A 25 15.19 18.74 3.10
N LEU A 26 14.78 17.46 3.04
CA LEU A 26 13.94 16.91 1.99
C LEU A 26 12.57 16.51 2.57
N PRO A 27 11.49 16.56 1.78
CA PRO A 27 10.17 16.14 2.24
C PRO A 27 10.07 14.62 2.49
N LEU A 28 11.11 13.85 2.11
CA LEU A 28 11.10 12.38 2.08
C LEU A 28 10.84 11.75 3.46
N ALA A 29 11.42 12.30 4.53
CA ALA A 29 11.16 11.81 5.88
C ALA A 29 9.68 12.00 6.29
N GLY A 30 9.11 13.17 5.99
CA GLY A 30 7.69 13.45 6.25
C GLY A 30 6.76 12.59 5.38
N MET A 31 7.12 12.37 4.12
CA MET A 31 6.39 11.47 3.22
C MET A 31 6.37 10.03 3.74
N TYR A 32 7.49 9.55 4.27
CA TYR A 32 7.59 8.20 4.84
C TYR A 32 6.70 8.04 6.08
N GLN A 33 6.68 9.05 6.96
CA GLN A 33 5.75 9.07 8.10
C GLN A 33 4.28 9.10 7.64
N GLY A 34 3.95 9.96 6.66
CA GLY A 34 2.61 10.01 6.08
C GLY A 34 2.16 8.69 5.45
N ALA A 35 3.09 7.97 4.81
CA ALA A 35 2.82 6.65 4.24
C ALA A 35 2.42 5.64 5.32
N ARG A 36 3.07 5.70 6.50
CA ARG A 36 2.72 4.85 7.64
C ARG A 36 1.37 5.22 8.23
N THR A 37 1.06 6.51 8.33
CA THR A 37 -0.25 6.98 8.81
C THR A 37 -1.39 6.50 7.91
N LEU A 38 -1.21 6.56 6.58
CA LEU A 38 -2.22 6.10 5.63
C LEU A 38 -2.56 4.61 5.79
N ARG A 39 -1.57 3.76 6.08
CA ARG A 39 -1.81 2.32 6.33
C ARG A 39 -2.59 2.04 7.62
N ILE A 40 -2.62 2.98 8.55
CA ILE A 40 -3.42 2.90 9.76
C ILE A 40 -4.82 3.46 9.50
N ALA A 41 -4.90 4.59 8.79
CA ALA A 41 -6.15 5.29 8.51
C ALA A 41 -7.08 4.52 7.55
N ASP A 42 -6.53 3.90 6.50
CA ASP A 42 -7.30 3.27 5.41
C ASP A 42 -7.74 1.82 5.73
N GLY A 43 -7.73 1.44 7.01
CA GLY A 43 -7.90 0.06 7.46
C GLY A 43 -6.65 -0.79 7.17
N PRO A 44 -6.31 -1.76 8.04
CA PRO A 44 -5.15 -2.62 7.80
C PRO A 44 -5.23 -3.27 6.43
N ASP A 45 -4.10 -3.40 5.73
CA ASP A 45 -4.02 -4.06 4.41
C ASP A 45 -4.60 -5.48 4.44
N GLU A 46 -4.65 -6.10 5.62
CA GLU A 46 -5.30 -7.38 5.91
C GLU A 46 -6.82 -7.30 5.70
N VAL A 47 -7.49 -6.23 6.15
CA VAL A 47 -8.94 -6.04 5.96
C VAL A 47 -9.26 -5.91 4.48
N HIS A 48 -8.44 -5.13 3.74
CA HIS A 48 -8.57 -5.00 2.31
C HIS A 48 -8.41 -6.33 1.56
N ARG A 49 -7.41 -7.14 1.96
CA ARG A 49 -7.22 -8.49 1.42
C ARG A 49 -8.38 -9.43 1.75
N ILE A 50 -8.89 -9.39 2.98
CA ILE A 50 -10.04 -10.20 3.41
C ILE A 50 -11.29 -9.82 2.63
N LEU A 51 -11.54 -8.53 2.40
CA LEU A 51 -12.70 -8.06 1.64
C LEU A 51 -12.65 -8.57 0.20
N ILE A 52 -11.48 -8.47 -0.46
CA ILE A 52 -11.28 -9.02 -1.81
C ILE A 52 -11.49 -10.53 -1.81
N ALA A 53 -10.91 -11.25 -0.85
CA ALA A 53 -11.06 -12.71 -0.75
C ALA A 53 -12.54 -13.12 -0.59
N LYS A 54 -13.28 -12.43 0.29
CA LYS A 54 -14.73 -12.65 0.47
C LYS A 54 -15.50 -12.43 -0.83
N ASN A 55 -15.19 -11.37 -1.56
CA ASN A 55 -15.86 -11.05 -2.83
C ASN A 55 -15.57 -12.10 -3.91
N ILE A 56 -14.31 -12.55 -4.01
CA ILE A 56 -13.91 -13.60 -4.94
C ILE A 56 -14.61 -14.91 -4.60
N LEU A 57 -14.56 -15.35 -3.34
CA LEU A 57 -15.20 -16.59 -2.88
C LEU A 57 -16.72 -16.58 -3.12
N LYS A 58 -17.38 -15.44 -2.87
CA LYS A 58 -18.81 -15.29 -3.17
C LYS A 58 -19.11 -15.49 -4.65
N ARG A 59 -18.32 -14.89 -5.55
CA ARG A 59 -18.54 -15.06 -7.00
C ARG A 59 -18.38 -16.51 -7.45
N TYR A 60 -17.37 -17.21 -6.93
CA TYR A 60 -17.19 -18.64 -7.20
C TYR A 60 -18.36 -19.48 -6.67
N HIS A 61 -18.89 -19.16 -5.49
CA HIS A 61 -20.07 -19.83 -4.94
C HIS A 61 -21.33 -19.60 -5.80
N ASP A 62 -21.46 -18.42 -6.39
CA ASP A 62 -22.56 -18.07 -7.31
C ASP A 62 -22.36 -18.66 -8.73
N GLY A 63 -21.36 -19.53 -8.93
CA GLY A 63 -21.05 -20.18 -10.21
C GLY A 63 -20.36 -19.27 -11.23
N MET A 64 -19.96 -18.06 -10.82
CA MET A 64 -19.27 -17.10 -11.67
C MET A 64 -17.74 -17.22 -11.51
N GLY A 65 -17.01 -17.13 -12.62
CA GLY A 65 -15.55 -17.00 -12.59
C GLY A 65 -15.09 -15.61 -12.11
N TRP A 66 -13.83 -15.53 -11.70
CA TRP A 66 -13.13 -14.27 -11.49
C TRP A 66 -12.01 -14.12 -12.52
N ASP A 67 -12.05 -13.03 -13.30
CA ASP A 67 -10.98 -12.68 -14.22
C ASP A 67 -9.89 -11.94 -13.44
N PHE A 68 -8.70 -12.52 -13.41
CA PHE A 68 -7.52 -11.93 -12.77
C PHE A 68 -6.77 -10.95 -13.69
N GLY A 69 -7.29 -10.72 -14.91
CA GLY A 69 -6.75 -9.76 -15.87
C GLY A 69 -5.42 -10.19 -16.46
N ASN A 70 -5.34 -11.46 -16.89
CA ASN A 70 -4.22 -11.94 -17.72
C ASN A 70 -4.33 -11.43 -19.15
#